data_AF-A0A3L8PI57-F1
#
_entry.id   AF-A0A3L8PI57-F1
#
_cell.length_a   1.000
_cell.length_b   1.000
_cell.length_c   1.000
_cell.angle_alpha   90.00
_cell.angle_beta   90.00
_cell.angle_gamma   90.00
#
_symmetry.space_group_name_H-M   'P 1'
#
loop_
_entity.id
_entity.type
_entity.pdbx_description
1 polymer ?
#
loop_
_entity_poly.entity_id
_entity_poly.type
_entity_poly.pdbx_seq_one_letter_code
_entity_poly.pdbx_strand_id
1 'polypeptide(L)'
;METVDVVSSLAELQELLERDETVYVRYSKGYDADASSGSFDTESGLELPGLSVNPLTPEDWWTRPVRDWLARQLCQYKHLHEKNPERHAWALTGTLAGRGPDCEPLLVDVVPLARLSDDLLVEAEDVYKSNFDAGTGPED
;
A
#
# COMPACT_ATOMS: atom_id res chain seq x y z
N MET A 1 21.85 -8.34 -1.97
CA MET A 1 20.40 -8.31 -2.20
C MET A 1 19.80 -9.08 -1.06
N GLU A 2 19.40 -8.38 0.01
CA GLU A 2 18.69 -9.03 1.11
C GLU A 2 17.38 -9.58 0.54
N THR A 3 17.13 -10.86 0.78
CA THR A 3 15.87 -11.49 0.42
C THR A 3 14.79 -10.90 1.31
N VAL A 4 13.97 -10.02 0.73
CA VAL A 4 12.78 -9.49 1.39
C VAL A 4 11.76 -10.62 1.47
N ASP A 5 11.16 -10.84 2.64
CA ASP A 5 10.15 -11.87 2.85
C ASP A 5 8.94 -11.69 1.92
N VAL A 6 8.28 -12.79 1.57
CA VAL A 6 7.03 -12.75 0.80
C VAL A 6 5.87 -13.04 1.75
N VAL A 7 4.95 -12.08 1.82
CA VAL A 7 3.69 -12.20 2.57
C VAL A 7 2.60 -12.59 1.59
N SER A 8 1.90 -13.68 1.90
CA SER A 8 1.05 -14.42 0.97
C SER A 8 -0.43 -14.44 1.33
N SER A 9 -0.79 -13.96 2.52
CA SER A 9 -2.18 -13.80 2.94
C SER A 9 -2.41 -12.53 3.76
N LEU A 10 -3.67 -12.11 3.88
CA LEU A 10 -4.09 -11.03 4.77
C LEU A 10 -3.79 -11.32 6.24
N ALA A 11 -3.79 -12.59 6.64
CA ALA A 11 -3.44 -12.99 7.99
C ALA A 11 -1.96 -12.73 8.27
N GLU A 12 -1.07 -13.18 7.39
CA GLU A 12 0.37 -12.90 7.49
C GLU A 12 0.67 -11.39 7.41
N LEU A 13 -0.08 -10.64 6.60
CA LEU A 13 0.06 -9.19 6.55
C LEU A 13 -0.37 -8.52 7.86
N GLN A 14 -1.43 -9.01 8.50
CA GLN A 14 -1.84 -8.53 9.81
C GLN A 14 -0.77 -8.82 10.87
N GLU A 15 -0.15 -10.01 10.84
CA GLU A 15 0.98 -10.33 11.73
C GLU A 15 2.17 -9.39 11.52
N LEU A 16 2.41 -8.93 10.28
CA LEU A 16 3.43 -7.92 9.99
C LEU A 16 3.09 -6.58 10.67
N LEU A 17 1.82 -6.15 10.61
CA LEU A 17 1.36 -4.92 11.28
C LEU A 17 1.44 -4.99 12.82
N GLU A 18 1.34 -6.19 13.39
CA GLU A 18 1.49 -6.37 14.84
C GLU A 18 2.95 -6.23 15.31
N ARG A 19 3.92 -6.42 14.39
CA ARG A 19 5.36 -6.31 14.67
C ARG A 19 5.89 -4.90 14.51
N ASP A 20 5.31 -4.12 13.59
CA ASP A 20 5.81 -2.80 13.19
C ASP A 20 4.73 -1.73 13.41
N GLU A 21 5.06 -0.65 14.13
CA GLU A 21 4.08 0.37 14.56
C GLU A 21 3.41 1.12 13.40
N THR A 22 4.07 1.25 12.24
CA THR A 22 3.49 1.93 11.07
C THR A 22 3.97 1.31 9.78
N VAL A 23 3.03 0.69 9.05
CA VAL A 23 3.27 -0.03 7.80
C VAL A 23 2.49 0.63 6.67
N TYR A 24 3.11 0.71 5.51
CA TYR A 24 2.55 1.28 4.29
C TYR A 24 2.69 0.30 3.13
N VAL A 25 1.88 0.50 2.08
CA VAL A 25 1.99 -0.21 0.81
C VAL A 25 2.37 0.74 -0.32
N ARG A 26 3.25 0.25 -1.20
CA ARG A 26 3.62 0.92 -2.45
C ARG A 26 3.61 -0.05 -3.63
N TYR A 27 3.18 0.44 -4.80
CA TYR A 27 3.20 -0.30 -6.06
C TYR A 27 4.32 0.22 -6.97
N SER A 28 5.40 -0.55 -7.09
CA SER A 28 6.59 -0.15 -7.86
C SER A 28 7.29 -1.34 -8.49
N LYS A 29 8.31 -1.05 -9.32
CA LYS A 29 9.17 -2.08 -9.93
C LYS A 29 10.13 -2.74 -8.92
N GLY A 30 10.06 -2.36 -7.65
CA GLY A 30 10.93 -2.83 -6.59
C GLY A 30 11.70 -1.71 -5.91
N TYR A 31 12.26 -2.03 -4.76
CA TYR A 31 12.95 -1.09 -3.87
C TYR A 31 14.11 -0.35 -4.55
N ASP A 32 14.96 -1.05 -5.30
CA ASP A 32 16.10 -0.44 -5.98
C ASP A 32 15.66 0.62 -7.00
N ALA A 33 14.54 0.37 -7.68
CA ALA A 33 13.97 1.34 -8.61
C ALA A 33 13.45 2.58 -7.85
N ASP A 34 12.72 2.37 -6.77
CA ASP A 34 12.19 3.46 -5.94
C ASP A 34 13.29 4.34 -5.34
N ALA A 35 14.37 3.72 -4.84
CA ALA A 35 15.53 4.43 -4.30
C ALA A 35 16.25 5.29 -5.36
N SER A 36 16.13 4.93 -6.64
CA SER A 36 16.81 5.62 -7.75
C SER A 36 15.97 6.70 -8.44
N SER A 37 14.63 6.65 -8.34
CA SER A 37 13.74 7.46 -9.19
C SER A 37 12.77 8.37 -8.45
N GLY A 38 12.61 8.27 -7.13
CA GLY A 38 11.69 9.13 -6.38
C GLY A 38 10.20 8.97 -6.79
N SER A 39 9.36 9.92 -6.38
CA SER A 39 7.96 10.03 -6.82
C SER A 39 7.69 11.42 -7.36
N PHE A 40 6.78 11.51 -8.35
CA PHE A 40 6.42 12.76 -8.99
C PHE A 40 4.91 12.92 -8.97
N ASP A 41 4.46 14.15 -8.76
CA ASP A 41 3.07 14.51 -9.00
C ASP A 41 2.78 14.46 -10.50
N THR A 42 1.73 13.74 -10.88
CA THR A 42 1.40 13.51 -12.30
C THR A 42 0.86 14.78 -12.96
N GLU A 43 0.15 15.63 -12.23
CA GLU A 43 -0.47 16.83 -12.80
C GLU A 43 0.52 17.98 -12.98
N SER A 44 1.34 18.26 -11.95
CA SER A 44 2.33 19.35 -12.01
C SER A 44 3.70 18.92 -12.56
N GLY A 45 4.01 17.62 -12.55
CA GLY A 45 5.33 17.09 -12.90
C GLY A 45 6.42 17.39 -11.86
N LEU A 46 6.06 17.93 -10.69
CA LEU A 46 7.00 18.24 -9.63
C LEU A 46 7.45 16.97 -8.90
N GLU A 47 8.73 16.93 -8.53
CA GLU A 47 9.26 15.89 -7.64
C GLU A 47 8.66 16.06 -6.24
N LEU A 48 8.14 14.96 -5.69
CA LEU A 48 7.61 14.91 -4.35
C LEU A 48 8.76 14.75 -3.34
N PRO A 49 8.65 15.34 -2.13
CA PRO A 49 9.69 15.25 -1.09
C PRO A 49 9.88 13.84 -0.48
N GLY A 50 9.22 12.82 -1.02
CA GLY A 50 9.30 11.44 -0.57
C GLY A 50 8.53 10.48 -1.49
N LEU A 51 8.61 9.19 -1.20
CA LEU A 51 7.85 8.16 -1.90
C LEU A 51 6.38 8.23 -1.50
N SER A 52 5.51 8.37 -2.49
CA SER A 52 4.06 8.26 -2.33
C SER A 52 3.67 6.82 -1.98
N VAL A 53 2.94 6.65 -0.88
CA VAL A 53 2.54 5.35 -0.32
C VAL A 53 1.13 5.41 0.23
N ASN A 54 0.55 4.25 0.58
CA ASN A 54 -0.75 4.17 1.24
C ASN A 54 -0.63 3.51 2.60
N PRO A 55 -1.36 3.99 3.62
CA PRO A 55 -1.30 3.41 4.97
C PRO A 55 -1.90 2.00 4.96
N LEU A 56 -1.15 1.02 5.47
CA LEU A 56 -1.69 -0.30 5.82
C LEU A 56 -2.12 -0.35 7.27
N THR A 57 -1.49 0.41 8.16
CA THR A 57 -1.96 0.56 9.55
C THR A 57 -3.30 1.31 9.58
N PRO A 58 -4.35 0.76 10.22
CA PRO A 58 -5.63 1.46 10.37
C PRO A 58 -5.51 2.72 11.24
N GLU A 59 -6.29 3.74 10.89
CA GLU A 59 -6.45 4.95 11.70
C GLU A 59 -7.33 4.69 12.94
N ASP A 60 -7.19 5.50 13.99
CA ASP A 60 -7.89 5.33 15.28
C ASP A 60 -9.43 5.33 15.18
N TRP A 61 -9.99 5.97 14.14
CA TRP A 61 -11.44 6.00 13.92
C TRP A 61 -11.97 4.71 13.30
N TRP A 62 -11.10 3.81 12.82
CA TRP A 62 -11.50 2.55 12.21
C TRP A 62 -11.95 1.54 13.28
N THR A 63 -13.23 1.20 13.27
CA THR A 63 -13.84 0.30 14.26
C THR A 63 -14.16 -1.11 13.72
N ARG A 64 -13.90 -1.36 12.43
CA ARG A 64 -14.10 -2.65 11.76
C ARG A 64 -12.86 -3.55 11.90
N PRO A 65 -12.93 -4.85 11.55
CA PRO A 65 -11.75 -5.71 11.54
C PRO A 65 -10.57 -5.12 10.74
N VAL A 66 -9.34 -5.33 11.20
CA VAL A 66 -8.11 -4.88 10.50
C VAL A 66 -8.04 -5.49 9.09
N ARG A 67 -8.46 -6.75 8.95
CA ARG A 67 -8.57 -7.45 7.68
C ARG A 67 -9.40 -6.69 6.63
N ASP A 68 -10.49 -6.03 7.05
CA ASP A 68 -11.32 -5.21 6.15
C ASP A 68 -10.59 -3.94 5.70
N TRP A 69 -9.80 -3.32 6.59
CA TRP A 69 -8.97 -2.17 6.26
C TRP A 69 -7.90 -2.54 5.24
N LEU A 70 -7.15 -3.62 5.50
CA LEU A 70 -6.11 -4.12 4.60
C LEU A 70 -6.68 -4.40 3.21
N ALA A 71 -7.81 -5.11 3.14
CA ALA A 71 -8.52 -5.36 1.90
C ALA A 71 -8.87 -4.05 1.15
N ARG A 72 -9.45 -3.08 1.84
CA ARG A 72 -9.78 -1.77 1.27
C ARG A 72 -8.56 -1.02 0.72
N GLN A 73 -7.43 -1.03 1.43
CA GLN A 73 -6.22 -0.31 1.00
C GLN A 73 -5.57 -0.97 -0.21
N LEU A 74 -5.49 -2.30 -0.23
CA LEU A 74 -4.90 -3.05 -1.34
C LEU A 74 -5.75 -2.98 -2.61
N CYS A 75 -7.08 -2.90 -2.50
CA CYS A 75 -7.95 -2.80 -3.66
C CYS A 75 -7.90 -1.44 -4.38
N GLN A 76 -7.53 -0.35 -3.70
CA GLN A 76 -7.48 0.99 -4.34
C GLN A 76 -6.53 1.04 -5.55
N TYR A 77 -5.50 0.19 -5.57
CA TYR A 77 -4.41 0.25 -6.54
C TYR A 77 -4.34 -0.95 -7.49
N LYS A 78 -5.37 -1.81 -7.49
CA LYS A 78 -5.47 -2.94 -8.43
C LYS A 78 -5.26 -2.50 -9.89
N HIS A 79 -5.84 -1.36 -10.26
CA HIS A 79 -5.73 -0.78 -11.60
C HIS A 79 -4.29 -0.43 -12.01
N LEU A 80 -3.35 -0.27 -11.06
CA LEU A 80 -1.94 -0.04 -11.37
C LEU A 80 -1.21 -1.33 -11.74
N HIS A 81 -1.53 -2.44 -11.06
CA HIS A 81 -0.96 -3.74 -11.38
C HIS A 81 -1.42 -4.22 -12.76
N GLU A 82 -2.71 -4.05 -13.08
CA GLU A 82 -3.27 -4.40 -14.41
C GLU A 82 -2.61 -3.62 -15.56
N LYS A 83 -2.19 -2.37 -15.32
CA LYS A 83 -1.55 -1.51 -16.32
C LYS A 83 -0.06 -1.80 -16.51
N ASN A 84 0.60 -2.39 -15.51
CA ASN A 84 2.02 -2.70 -15.59
C ASN A 84 2.41 -3.93 -14.73
N PRO A 85 2.56 -5.12 -15.35
CA PRO A 85 2.86 -6.36 -14.64
C PRO A 85 4.27 -6.39 -14.02
N GLU A 86 5.16 -5.46 -14.38
CA GLU A 86 6.47 -5.33 -13.73
C GLU A 86 6.37 -4.65 -12.35
N ARG A 87 5.19 -4.13 -11.97
CA ARG A 87 4.95 -3.52 -10.66
C ARG A 87 4.38 -4.52 -9.68
N HIS A 88 4.99 -4.59 -8.52
CA HIS A 88 4.57 -5.41 -7.39
C HIS A 88 4.19 -4.52 -6.20
N ALA A 89 3.34 -5.04 -5.32
CA ALA A 89 3.02 -4.40 -4.06
C ALA A 89 4.08 -4.76 -3.00
N TRP A 90 4.51 -3.76 -2.25
CA TRP A 90 5.50 -3.89 -1.18
C TRP A 90 4.98 -3.28 0.10
N ALA A 91 5.10 -4.03 1.20
CA ALA A 91 4.97 -3.48 2.53
C ALA A 91 6.30 -2.85 2.94
N LEU A 92 6.24 -1.63 3.49
CA LEU A 92 7.41 -0.86 3.88
C LEU A 92 7.09 0.08 5.03
N THR A 93 8.14 0.59 5.68
CA THR A 93 8.05 1.67 6.67
C THR A 93 9.06 2.77 6.36
N GLY A 94 8.97 3.91 7.04
CA GLY A 94 9.85 5.05 6.83
C GLY A 94 9.43 6.29 7.62
N THR A 95 10.12 7.38 7.38
CA THR A 95 9.86 8.66 8.05
C THR A 95 8.94 9.53 7.20
N LEU A 96 7.88 10.07 7.81
CA LEU A 96 6.95 10.98 7.13
C LEU A 96 7.64 12.31 6.79
N ALA A 97 7.78 12.60 5.50
CA ALA A 97 8.32 13.86 4.98
C ALA A 97 7.22 14.88 4.64
N GLY A 98 6.00 14.42 4.40
CA GLY A 98 4.87 15.28 4.05
C GLY A 98 3.67 14.50 3.54
N ARG A 99 2.79 15.21 2.83
CA ARG A 99 1.64 14.62 2.13
C ARG A 99 1.61 15.09 0.68
N GLY A 100 1.22 14.19 -0.21
CA GLY A 100 1.01 14.48 -1.62
C GLY A 100 -0.31 15.21 -1.87
N PRO A 101 -0.61 15.51 -3.14
CA PRO A 101 -1.80 16.27 -3.55
C PRO A 101 -3.11 15.57 -3.16
N ASP A 102 -3.12 14.23 -3.12
CA ASP A 102 -4.28 13.43 -2.73
C ASP A 102 -4.29 13.10 -1.22
N CYS A 103 -3.50 13.86 -0.44
CA CYS A 103 -3.26 13.68 0.99
C CYS A 103 -2.55 12.37 1.38
N GLU A 104 -2.00 11.65 0.41
CA GLU A 104 -1.28 10.41 0.67
C GLU A 104 0.06 10.67 1.35
N PRO A 105 0.51 9.80 2.29
CA PRO A 105 1.80 9.96 2.96
C PRO A 105 2.97 9.94 1.96
N LEU A 106 3.94 10.82 2.20
CA LEU A 106 5.23 10.83 1.48
C LEU A 106 6.34 10.42 2.44
N LEU A 107 7.04 9.32 2.13
CA LEU A 107 8.07 8.77 3.02
C LEU A 107 9.48 8.97 2.50
N VAL A 108 10.40 9.22 3.43
CA VAL A 108 11.86 9.14 3.26
C VAL A 108 12.43 8.06 4.17
N ASP A 109 13.72 7.73 4.01
CA ASP A 109 14.42 6.72 4.80
C ASP A 109 13.67 5.37 4.81
N VAL A 110 13.18 4.98 3.64
CA VAL A 110 12.28 3.84 3.49
C VAL A 110 13.01 2.52 3.70
N VAL A 111 12.40 1.66 4.53
CA VAL A 111 12.84 0.30 4.82
C VAL A 111 11.81 -0.68 4.26
N PRO A 112 12.19 -1.56 3.31
CA PRO A 112 11.30 -2.58 2.80
C PRO A 112 11.09 -3.67 3.86
N LEU A 113 9.84 -4.08 4.07
CA LEU A 113 9.49 -5.12 5.04
C LEU A 113 9.17 -6.44 4.34
N ALA A 114 8.30 -6.39 3.33
CA ALA A 114 7.87 -7.58 2.59
C ALA A 114 7.41 -7.27 1.17
N ARG A 115 7.52 -8.24 0.27
CA ARG A 115 6.77 -8.24 -0.98
C ARG A 115 5.41 -8.91 -0.74
N LEU A 116 4.33 -8.33 -1.27
CA LEU A 116 3.01 -8.94 -1.21
C LEU A 116 2.79 -9.83 -2.43
N SER A 117 2.31 -11.06 -2.22
CA SER A 117 2.02 -11.99 -3.32
C SER A 117 0.75 -11.62 -4.09
N ASP A 118 0.62 -12.14 -5.30
CA ASP A 118 -0.61 -11.97 -6.08
C ASP A 118 -1.80 -12.69 -5.42
N ASP A 119 -1.57 -13.84 -4.78
CA ASP A 119 -2.59 -14.58 -4.03
C ASP A 119 -3.19 -13.74 -2.89
N LEU A 120 -2.34 -12.97 -2.18
CA LEU A 120 -2.77 -12.03 -1.16
C LEU A 120 -3.66 -10.93 -1.76
N LEU A 121 -3.30 -10.41 -2.92
CA LEU A 121 -4.07 -9.36 -3.60
C LEU A 121 -5.44 -9.87 -4.06
N VAL A 122 -5.53 -11.14 -4.48
CA VAL A 122 -6.80 -11.80 -4.80
C VAL A 122 -7.65 -11.98 -3.54
N GLU A 123 -7.06 -12.46 -2.44
CA GLU A 123 -7.76 -12.58 -1.14
C GLU A 123 -8.31 -11.23 -0.66
N ALA A 124 -7.53 -10.16 -0.78
CA ALA A 124 -7.93 -8.80 -0.46
C ALA A 124 -9.16 -8.36 -1.27
N GLU A 125 -9.18 -8.67 -2.57
CA GLU A 125 -10.31 -8.34 -3.44
C GLU A 125 -11.60 -9.06 -3.04
N ASP A 126 -11.51 -10.35 -2.72
CA ASP A 126 -12.67 -11.14 -2.32
C ASP A 126 -13.26 -10.64 -0.99
N VAL A 127 -12.40 -10.29 -0.02
CA VAL A 127 -12.83 -9.67 1.24
C VAL A 127 -13.46 -8.31 1.00
N TYR A 128 -12.84 -7.46 0.17
CA TYR A 128 -13.36 -6.12 -0.11
C TYR A 128 -14.76 -6.19 -0.73
N LYS A 129 -14.97 -7.04 -1.74
CA LYS A 129 -16.28 -7.20 -2.39
C LYS A 129 -17.34 -7.79 -1.47
N SER A 130 -16.96 -8.68 -0.56
CA SER A 130 -17.90 -9.34 0.35
C SER A 130 -18.35 -8.44 1.50
N ASN A 131 -17.46 -7.55 1.96
CA ASN A 131 -17.62 -6.84 3.22
C ASN A 131 -17.92 -5.34 3.06
N PHE A 132 -17.83 -4.80 1.85
CA PHE A 132 -18.13 -3.40 1.55
C PHE A 132 -19.22 -3.30 0.49
N ASP A 133 -20.02 -2.24 0.59
CA ASP A 133 -20.97 -1.81 -0.45
C ASP A 133 -20.17 -1.15 -1.60
N ALA A 134 -19.32 -1.96 -2.23
CA ALA A 134 -18.42 -1.50 -3.29
C ALA A 134 -19.26 -1.02 -4.49
N GLY A 135 -19.21 0.29 -4.74
CA GLY A 135 -19.97 0.93 -5.82
C GLY A 135 -21.28 1.59 -5.38
N THR A 136 -21.52 1.77 -4.08
CA THR A 136 -22.62 2.58 -3.55
C THR A 136 -22.03 3.84 -2.92
N GLY A 137 -22.19 4.98 -3.61
CA GLY A 137 -21.77 6.28 -3.13
C GLY A 137 -22.78 6.90 -2.16
N PRO A 138 -22.43 8.02 -1.50
CA PRO A 138 -23.38 8.77 -0.67
C PRO A 138 -24.56 9.36 -1.47
N GLU A 139 -24.53 9.27 -2.80
CA GLU A 139 -25.58 9.75 -3.71
C GLU A 139 -26.40 8.60 -4.36
N ASP A 140 -26.11 7.33 -4.03
CA ASP A 140 -26.92 6.16 -4.43
C ASP A 140 -27.94 5.78 -3.34
#